data_AF-A0A5K0XKG7-F1
#
_entry.id   AF-A0A5K0XKG7-F1
#
_cell.length_a   1.000
_cell.length_b   1.000
_cell.length_c   1.000
_cell.angle_alpha   90.00
_cell.angle_beta   90.00
_cell.angle_gamma   90.00
#
_symmetry.space_group_name_H-M   'P 1'
#
loop_
_entity.id
_entity.type
_entity.pdbx_description
1 polymer ?
#
loop_
_entity_poly.entity_id
_entity_poly.type
_entity_poly.pdbx_seq_one_letter_code
_entity_poly.pdbx_strand_id
1 'polypeptide(L)' 'VKDQIGSYFYFPSLAMHKAAGGYGGFRVNSRPLIPVPFPPPAGDFTVLIGDWYKANHT' A
#
# COMPACT_ATOMS: atom_id res chain seq x y z
N VAL A 1 -8.78 -18.89 9.52
CA VAL A 1 -8.56 -17.43 9.40
C VAL A 1 -8.36 -17.12 7.92
N LYS A 2 -9.02 -16.09 7.37
CA LYS A 2 -8.89 -15.68 5.96
C LYS A 2 -8.03 -14.42 5.91
N ASP A 3 -7.06 -14.38 5.00
CA ASP A 3 -6.24 -13.18 4.76
C ASP A 3 -7.15 -12.02 4.35
N GLN A 4 -6.86 -10.83 4.87
CA GLN A 4 -7.63 -9.64 4.55
C GLN A 4 -7.30 -9.21 3.12
N ILE A 5 -8.32 -9.13 2.27
CA ILE A 5 -8.21 -8.69 0.87
C ILE A 5 -8.29 -7.16 0.84
N GLY A 6 -7.38 -6.53 0.11
CA GLY A 6 -7.39 -5.07 -0.02
C GLY A 6 -6.03 -4.47 -0.36
N SER A 7 -5.98 -3.15 -0.30
CA SER A 7 -4.79 -2.33 -0.52
C SER A 7 -4.20 -1.92 0.82
N TYR A 8 -2.89 -2.06 0.95
CA TYR A 8 -2.13 -1.82 2.17
C TYR A 8 -0.83 -1.07 1.85
N PHE A 9 -0.13 -0.67 2.91
CA PHE A 9 1.18 -0.06 2.80
C PHE A 9 2.07 -0.50 3.96
N TYR A 10 3.38 -0.51 3.74
CA TYR A 10 4.39 -0.80 4.75
C TYR A 10 5.33 0.39 4.91
N PHE A 11 5.93 0.52 6.08
CA PHE A 11 6.95 1.51 6.42
C PHE A 11 7.73 1.05 7.66
N PRO A 12 9.00 1.45 7.84
CA PRO A 12 9.71 1.20 9.09
C PRO A 12 9.05 1.94 10.24
N SER A 13 8.77 1.24 11.33
CA SER A 13 8.17 1.80 12.55
C SER A 13 9.17 2.53 13.46
N LEU A 14 10.42 2.68 13.01
CA LEU A 14 11.50 3.33 13.74
C LEU A 14 11.74 4.75 13.21
N ALA A 15 11.98 5.67 14.14
CA ALA A 15 12.34 7.06 13.86
C ALA A 15 11.40 7.72 12.83
N MET A 16 11.93 8.63 12.00
CA MET A 16 11.18 9.33 10.95
C MET A 16 11.40 8.71 9.57
N HIS A 17 11.78 7.42 9.48
CA HIS A 17 12.11 6.78 8.21
C HIS A 17 10.96 6.78 7.20
N LYS A 18 9.70 6.71 7.66
CA LYS A 18 8.53 6.88 6.78
C LYS A 18 8.54 8.26 6.10
N ALA A 19 8.76 9.33 6.87
CA ALA A 19 8.81 10.70 6.34
C ALA A 19 10.04 10.93 5.45
N ALA A 20 11.13 10.19 5.69
CA ALA A 20 12.31 10.17 4.83
C ALA A 20 12.12 9.39 3.49
N GLY A 21 10.92 8.88 3.23
CA GLY A 21 10.60 8.14 2.00
C GLY A 21 10.58 6.62 2.13
N GLY A 22 10.82 6.07 3.33
CA GLY A 22 10.78 4.63 3.59
C GLY A 22 9.34 4.11 3.70
N TYR A 23 8.62 4.00 2.60
CA TYR A 23 7.30 3.38 2.55
C TYR A 23 6.97 2.83 1.17
N GLY A 24 6.03 1.89 1.11
CA GLY A 24 5.60 1.27 -0.14
C GLY A 24 4.21 0.67 -0.01
N GLY A 25 3.53 0.53 -1.14
CA GLY A 25 2.21 -0.08 -1.23
C GLY A 25 2.29 -1.55 -1.56
N PHE A 26 1.35 -2.33 -1.05
CA PHE A 26 1.15 -3.71 -1.45
C PHE A 26 -0.34 -4.03 -1.46
N ARG A 27 -0.73 -5.06 -2.20
CA ARG A 27 -2.13 -5.48 -2.31
C ARG A 27 -2.24 -6.97 -2.06
N VAL A 28 -3.33 -7.37 -1.42
CA VAL A 28 -3.72 -8.76 -1.26
C VAL A 28 -4.95 -8.96 -2.12
N ASN A 29 -4.79 -9.66 -3.25
CA ASN A 29 -5.86 -9.92 -4.19
C ASN A 29 -6.72 -11.11 -3.75
N SER A 30 -7.98 -11.12 -4.16
CA SER A 30 -8.86 -12.28 -3.99
C SER A 30 -8.22 -13.53 -4.60
N ARG A 31 -8.41 -14.68 -3.94
CA ARG A 31 -7.95 -15.96 -4.48
C ARG A 31 -8.65 -16.26 -5.81
N PRO A 32 -7.99 -16.97 -6.74
CA PRO A 32 -8.64 -17.49 -7.94
C PRO A 32 -9.94 -18.23 -7.57
N LEU A 33 -10.97 -18.14 -8.42
CA LEU A 33 -12.26 -18.82 -8.29
C LEU A 33 -13.19 -18.31 -7.18
N ILE A 34 -12.81 -17.28 -6.41
CA ILE A 34 -13.75 -16.58 -5.52
C ILE A 34 -14.47 -15.50 -6.35
N PRO A 35 -15.80 -15.61 -6.57
CA PRO A 35 -16.53 -14.58 -7.29
C PRO A 35 -16.50 -13.27 -6.52
N VAL A 36 -16.23 -12.18 -7.24
CA VAL A 36 -16.29 -10.80 -6.74
C VAL A 36 -17.43 -10.07 -7.46
N PRO A 37 -18.10 -9.08 -6.83
CA PRO A 37 -19.31 -8.46 -7.37
C PRO A 37 -19.05 -7.45 -8.50
N PHE A 38 -17.88 -7.51 -9.14
CA PHE A 38 -17.42 -6.57 -10.17
C PHE A 38 -16.58 -7.30 -11.23
N PRO A 39 -16.55 -6.81 -12.48
CA PRO A 39 -15.75 -7.40 -13.55
C PRO A 39 -14.23 -7.18 -13.31
N PRO A 40 -13.37 -7.96 -13.97
CA PRO A 40 -11.93 -7.71 -13.96
C PRO A 40 -11.61 -6.29 -14.47
N PRO A 41 -10.76 -5.53 -13.76
CA PRO A 41 -10.40 -4.19 -14.18
C PRO A 41 -9.50 -4.23 -15.43
N ALA A 42 -9.60 -3.22 -16.30
CA ALA A 42 -8.71 -3.09 -17.46
C ALA A 42 -7.25 -2.78 -17.08
N GLY A 43 -7.04 -2.23 -15.88
CA GLY A 43 -5.74 -1.94 -15.30
C GLY A 43 -5.84 -1.79 -13.79
N ASP A 44 -4.75 -2.05 -13.08
CA ASP A 44 -4.72 -2.08 -11.62
C ASP A 44 -3.46 -1.37 -11.12
N PHE A 45 -3.66 -0.17 -10.57
CA PHE A 45 -2.61 0.78 -10.21
C PHE A 45 -2.59 1.04 -8.71
N THR A 46 -1.40 1.10 -8.13
CA THR A 46 -1.19 1.51 -6.74
C THR A 46 -0.79 2.98 -6.69
N VAL A 47 -1.57 3.80 -5.98
CA VAL A 47 -1.27 5.21 -5.74
C VAL A 47 -0.95 5.38 -4.26
N LEU A 48 0.21 5.97 -3.96
CA LEU A 48 0.63 6.32 -2.61
C LEU A 48 0.70 7.85 -2.50
N ILE A 49 0.30 8.36 -1.34
CA ILE A 49 0.28 9.80 -1.05
C ILE A 49 1.14 10.02 0.20
N GLY A 50 1.99 11.03 0.15
CA GLY A 50 2.82 11.47 1.26
C GLY A 50 3.29 12.91 1.05
N ASP A 51 3.66 13.55 2.15
CA ASP A 51 4.22 14.90 2.16
C ASP A 51 5.74 14.86 2.08
N TRP A 52 6.35 15.93 1.55
CA TRP A 52 7.79 16.11 1.50
C TRP A 52 8.21 17.38 2.23
N TYR A 53 9.16 17.24 3.17
CA TYR A 53 9.65 18.35 3.99
C TYR A 53 11.02 18.83 3.48
N LYS A 54 11.25 20.14 3.54
CA LYS A 54 12.54 20.76 3.13
C LYS A 54 13.61 20.65 4.21
N ALA A 55 13.21 20.61 5.47
CA ALA A 55 14.13 20.56 6.60
C ALA A 55 14.61 19.12 6.86
N ASN A 56 15.86 18.98 7.27
CA ASN A 56 16.40 17.71 7.73
C ASN A 56 16.24 17.59 9.26
N HIS A 57 16.14 16.36 9.74
CA HIS A 57 15.95 16.02 11.15
C HIS A 57 17.13 15.19 11.69
N THR A 58 18.33 15.43 11.15
CA THR A 58 19.63 14.90 11.63
C THR A 58 20.26 15.84 12.64
#